data_AF-S9P8G5-F1
#
_entry.id   AF-S9P8G5-F1
#
_cell.length_a   1.000
_cell.length_b   1.000
_cell.length_c   1.000
_cell.angle_alpha   90.00
_cell.angle_beta   90.00
_cell.angle_gamma   90.00
#
_symmetry.space_group_name_H-M   'P 1'
#
loop_
_entity.id
_entity.type
_entity.pdbx_description
1 polymer ?
#
loop_
_entity_poly.entity_id
_entity_poly.type
_entity_poly.pdbx_seq_one_letter_code
_entity_poly.pdbx_strand_id
1 'polypeptide(L)'
;MPGLPAIRGFVCKTILDAARSLPEDQQRRIFMDIPPATLALLESTPRLGWVPMPESMWLTDALHATLGNPGFRHFFSLLAEHLVSAPLLQSLFDGAVRLLGLTPQAMLKWSTYAWEQAFRDCGRLTYRPIRDTPSHGRVEMILDDFPPLLHRGGTFAEALAATFEMFLRRVSKKGRVELRPMQPHTNRLVCDVSWD
;
A
#
# COMPACT_ATOMS: atom_id res chain seq x y z
N MET A 1 0.23 -20.85 -16.67
CA MET A 1 -0.94 -20.02 -16.34
C MET A 1 -0.50 -19.04 -15.26
N PRO A 2 -0.75 -17.73 -15.41
CA PRO A 2 -0.49 -16.79 -14.31
C PRO A 2 -1.30 -17.23 -13.08
N GLY A 3 -0.68 -17.14 -11.89
CA GLY A 3 -1.35 -17.48 -10.65
C GLY A 3 -2.46 -16.48 -10.33
N LEU A 4 -3.38 -16.85 -9.43
CA LEU A 4 -4.34 -15.89 -8.90
C LEU A 4 -3.56 -14.78 -8.16
N PRO A 5 -3.83 -13.49 -8.45
CA PRO A 5 -3.26 -12.36 -7.72
C PRO A 5 -3.43 -12.54 -6.23
N ALA A 6 -2.38 -12.28 -5.47
CA ALA A 6 -2.36 -12.55 -4.05
C ALA A 6 -1.53 -11.51 -3.29
N ILE A 7 -1.85 -11.39 -2.00
CA ILE A 7 -1.16 -10.55 -1.03
C ILE A 7 -0.68 -11.42 0.13
N ARG A 8 0.45 -11.08 0.74
CA ARG A 8 0.95 -11.81 1.90
C ARG A 8 0.03 -11.69 3.09
N GLY A 9 -0.15 -12.80 3.81
CA GLY A 9 -0.98 -12.86 5.00
C GLY A 9 -0.57 -11.86 6.09
N PHE A 10 0.72 -11.50 6.21
CA PHE A 10 1.14 -10.49 7.18
C PHE A 10 0.53 -9.11 6.88
N VAL A 11 0.38 -8.74 5.60
CA VAL A 11 -0.23 -7.45 5.23
C VAL A 11 -1.70 -7.44 5.62
N CYS A 12 -2.45 -8.49 5.26
CA CYS A 12 -3.85 -8.65 5.65
C CYS A 12 -4.05 -8.62 7.17
N LYS A 13 -3.20 -9.33 7.91
CA LYS A 13 -3.26 -9.35 9.38
C LYS A 13 -2.97 -7.99 9.97
N THR A 14 -1.97 -7.28 9.46
CA THR A 14 -1.67 -5.91 9.91
C THR A 14 -2.87 -4.97 9.66
N ILE A 15 -3.52 -5.07 8.48
CA ILE A 15 -4.75 -4.30 8.19
C ILE A 15 -5.88 -4.70 9.16
N LEU A 16 -6.11 -5.99 9.38
CA LEU A 16 -7.15 -6.48 10.29
C LEU A 16 -6.94 -6.00 11.74
N ASP A 17 -5.71 -6.11 12.25
CA ASP A 17 -5.38 -5.71 13.61
C ASP A 17 -5.57 -4.19 13.79
N ALA A 18 -5.22 -3.40 12.78
CA ALA A 18 -5.49 -1.97 12.77
C ALA A 18 -6.99 -1.65 12.65
N ALA A 19 -7.75 -2.39 11.84
CA ALA A 19 -9.20 -2.23 11.76
C ALA A 19 -9.88 -2.52 13.10
N ARG A 20 -9.43 -3.55 13.84
CA ARG A 20 -9.89 -3.86 15.22
C ARG A 20 -9.48 -2.85 16.28
N SER A 21 -8.61 -1.90 15.94
CA SER A 21 -8.16 -0.85 16.85
C SER A 21 -8.93 0.47 16.64
N LEU A 22 -9.85 0.51 15.67
CA LEU A 22 -10.72 1.68 15.42
C LEU A 22 -11.79 1.83 16.51
N PRO A 23 -12.50 2.98 16.59
CA PRO A 23 -13.70 3.11 17.43
C PRO A 23 -14.73 1.99 17.18
N GLU A 24 -15.42 1.53 18.24
CA GLU A 24 -16.31 0.35 18.19
C GLU A 24 -17.41 0.47 17.11
N ASP A 25 -17.96 1.67 16.92
CA ASP A 25 -18.98 1.95 15.91
C ASP A 25 -18.44 1.76 14.48
N GLN A 26 -17.19 2.16 14.23
CA GLN A 26 -16.52 1.96 12.95
C GLN A 26 -16.16 0.48 12.74
N GLN A 27 -15.60 -0.17 13.77
CA GLN A 27 -15.30 -1.61 13.71
C GLN A 27 -16.53 -2.40 13.30
N ARG A 28 -17.66 -2.16 13.98
CA ARG A 28 -18.90 -2.87 13.73
C ARG A 28 -19.37 -2.71 12.29
N ARG A 29 -19.33 -1.49 11.75
CA ARG A 29 -19.69 -1.24 10.34
C ARG A 29 -18.76 -1.98 9.37
N ILE A 30 -17.45 -1.90 9.58
CA ILE A 30 -16.46 -2.57 8.73
C ILE A 30 -16.69 -4.08 8.71
N PHE A 31 -16.80 -4.72 9.88
CA PHE A 31 -16.91 -6.18 9.95
C PHE A 31 -18.29 -6.72 9.56
N MET A 32 -19.34 -5.89 9.57
CA MET A 32 -20.65 -6.28 9.03
C MET A 32 -20.64 -6.44 7.50
N ASP A 33 -19.77 -5.71 6.80
CA ASP A 33 -19.70 -5.72 5.34
C ASP A 33 -18.76 -6.79 4.78
N ILE A 34 -18.02 -7.50 5.64
CA ILE A 34 -17.07 -8.54 5.25
C ILE A 34 -17.74 -9.91 5.34
N PRO A 35 -17.75 -10.73 4.27
CA PRO A 35 -18.29 -12.09 4.33
C PRO A 35 -17.59 -12.91 5.42
N PRO A 36 -18.32 -13.69 6.25
CA PRO A 36 -17.71 -14.48 7.32
C PRO A 36 -16.62 -15.46 6.85
N ALA A 37 -16.81 -16.05 5.67
CA ALA A 37 -15.82 -16.93 5.07
C ALA A 37 -14.51 -16.19 4.70
N THR A 38 -14.62 -14.96 4.18
CA THR A 38 -13.48 -14.10 3.89
C THR A 38 -12.74 -13.73 5.18
N LEU A 39 -13.47 -13.30 6.22
CA LEU A 39 -12.85 -12.98 7.51
C LEU A 39 -12.09 -14.18 8.11
N ALA A 40 -12.72 -15.36 8.12
CA ALA A 40 -12.09 -16.59 8.59
C ALA A 40 -10.84 -16.97 7.79
N LEU A 41 -10.84 -16.73 6.46
CA LEU A 41 -9.67 -16.94 5.61
C LEU A 41 -8.52 -15.98 5.97
N LEU A 42 -8.80 -14.69 6.14
CA LEU A 42 -7.80 -13.70 6.52
C LEU A 42 -7.20 -13.99 7.90
N GLU A 43 -8.01 -14.48 8.84
CA GLU A 43 -7.59 -14.86 10.19
C GLU A 43 -6.74 -16.13 10.20
N SER A 44 -7.13 -17.14 9.42
CA SER A 44 -6.48 -18.46 9.42
C SER A 44 -5.22 -18.51 8.54
N THR A 45 -5.07 -17.63 7.55
CA THR A 45 -3.89 -17.60 6.68
C THR A 45 -2.62 -17.25 7.48
N PRO A 46 -1.53 -18.04 7.40
CA PRO A 46 -0.27 -17.71 8.07
C PRO A 46 0.33 -16.36 7.60
N ARG A 47 1.17 -15.72 8.41
CA ARG A 47 1.83 -14.44 8.03
C ARG A 47 2.63 -14.54 6.72
N LEU A 48 3.29 -15.67 6.50
CA LEU A 48 4.01 -15.96 5.25
C LEU A 48 3.13 -16.65 4.20
N GLY A 49 1.86 -16.93 4.50
CA GLY A 49 0.88 -17.45 3.54
C GLY A 49 0.48 -16.40 2.51
N TRP A 50 -0.29 -16.84 1.52
CA TRP A 50 -0.83 -15.99 0.46
C TRP A 50 -2.35 -15.95 0.56
N VAL A 51 -2.90 -14.75 0.63
CA VAL A 51 -4.34 -14.49 0.56
C VAL A 51 -4.68 -14.10 -0.88
N PRO A 52 -5.69 -14.70 -1.52
CA PRO A 52 -6.18 -14.24 -2.82
C PRO A 52 -6.60 -12.77 -2.76
N MET A 53 -6.15 -11.97 -3.71
CA MET A 53 -6.43 -10.53 -3.74
C MET A 53 -7.93 -10.19 -3.71
N PRO A 54 -8.83 -10.90 -4.42
CA PRO A 54 -10.27 -10.65 -4.31
C PRO A 54 -10.80 -10.73 -2.86
N GLU A 55 -10.23 -11.63 -2.05
CA GLU A 55 -10.62 -11.80 -0.65
C GLU A 55 -10.11 -10.67 0.22
N SER A 56 -8.87 -10.20 0.00
CA SER A 56 -8.36 -9.03 0.73
C SER A 56 -9.08 -7.73 0.38
N MET A 57 -9.61 -7.62 -0.85
CA MET A 57 -10.32 -6.42 -1.29
C MET A 57 -11.59 -6.15 -0.49
N TRP A 58 -12.28 -7.17 0.02
CA TRP A 58 -13.44 -6.98 0.91
C TRP A 58 -13.10 -6.13 2.14
N LEU A 59 -11.94 -6.39 2.75
CA LEU A 59 -11.49 -5.64 3.92
C LEU A 59 -11.16 -4.19 3.57
N THR A 60 -10.43 -3.96 2.48
CA THR A 60 -10.07 -2.60 2.06
C THR A 60 -11.27 -1.79 1.59
N ASP A 61 -12.22 -2.43 0.91
CA ASP A 61 -13.44 -1.77 0.44
C ASP A 61 -14.36 -1.40 1.61
N ALA A 62 -14.52 -2.29 2.60
CA ALA A 62 -15.28 -2.00 3.82
C ALA A 62 -14.65 -0.87 4.65
N LEU A 63 -13.32 -0.84 4.77
CA LEU A 63 -12.59 0.26 5.38
C LEU A 63 -12.84 1.58 4.64
N HIS A 64 -12.74 1.59 3.32
CA HIS A 64 -12.95 2.80 2.53
C HIS A 64 -14.41 3.29 2.62
N ALA A 65 -15.38 2.38 2.54
CA ALA A 65 -16.80 2.70 2.68
C ALA A 65 -17.14 3.31 4.05
N THR A 66 -16.50 2.83 5.12
CA THR A 66 -16.74 3.31 6.49
C THR A 66 -16.02 4.62 6.80
N LEU A 67 -14.76 4.76 6.38
CA LEU A 67 -13.91 5.89 6.75
C LEU A 67 -13.97 7.06 5.75
N GLY A 68 -14.45 6.80 4.54
CA GLY A 68 -14.32 7.72 3.41
C GLY A 68 -12.87 7.92 2.97
N ASN A 69 -12.65 8.61 1.85
CA ASN A 69 -11.31 8.75 1.29
C ASN A 69 -10.29 9.42 2.25
N PRO A 70 -10.60 10.54 2.93
CA PRO A 70 -9.64 11.18 3.84
C PRO A 70 -9.27 10.29 5.02
N GLY A 71 -10.25 9.62 5.64
CA GLY A 71 -10.02 8.71 6.77
C GLY A 71 -9.25 7.46 6.35
N PHE A 72 -9.55 6.93 5.17
CA PHE A 72 -8.87 5.78 4.59
C PHE A 72 -7.39 6.08 4.28
N ARG A 73 -7.09 7.23 3.64
CA ARG A 73 -5.69 7.65 3.41
C ARG A 73 -4.95 7.84 4.72
N HIS A 74 -5.57 8.49 5.71
CA HIS A 74 -4.95 8.65 7.03
C HIS A 74 -4.66 7.29 7.70
N PHE A 75 -5.64 6.38 7.69
CA PHE A 75 -5.51 5.02 8.22
C PHE A 75 -4.34 4.28 7.57
N PHE A 76 -4.26 4.23 6.24
CA PHE A 76 -3.18 3.54 5.54
C PHE A 76 -1.82 4.21 5.72
N SER A 77 -1.78 5.55 5.86
CA SER A 77 -0.54 6.26 6.13
C SER A 77 0.05 5.92 7.49
N LEU A 78 -0.79 5.68 8.51
CA LEU A 78 -0.34 5.20 9.82
C LEU A 78 0.02 3.71 9.76
N LEU A 79 -0.81 2.90 9.11
CA LEU A 79 -0.59 1.47 8.95
C LEU A 79 0.74 1.14 8.27
N ALA A 80 1.12 1.96 7.28
CA ALA A 80 2.34 1.77 6.53
C ALA A 80 3.59 1.77 7.44
N GLU A 81 3.60 2.52 8.55
CA GLU A 81 4.70 2.51 9.53
C GLU A 81 4.89 1.12 10.16
N HIS A 82 3.78 0.41 10.39
CA HIS A 82 3.80 -0.95 10.92
C HIS A 82 4.22 -1.96 9.85
N LEU A 83 3.78 -1.75 8.60
CA LEU A 83 4.15 -2.61 7.48
C LEU A 83 5.66 -2.57 7.21
N VAL A 84 6.28 -1.39 7.18
CA VAL A 84 7.74 -1.28 6.94
C VAL A 84 8.58 -1.88 8.08
N SER A 85 7.99 -1.94 9.27
CA SER A 85 8.62 -2.52 10.47
C SER A 85 8.36 -4.03 10.60
N ALA A 86 7.67 -4.64 9.64
CA ALA A 86 7.43 -6.09 9.65
C ALA A 86 8.77 -6.84 9.47
N PRO A 87 9.05 -7.90 10.26
CA PRO A 87 10.33 -8.61 10.19
C PRO A 87 10.73 -9.10 8.78
N LEU A 88 9.73 -9.43 7.94
CA LEU A 88 9.96 -9.86 6.56
C LEU A 88 10.53 -8.73 5.67
N LEU A 89 10.17 -7.49 5.94
CA LEU A 89 10.58 -6.31 5.18
C LEU A 89 11.77 -5.58 5.82
N GLN A 90 11.96 -5.76 7.14
CA GLN A 90 12.91 -5.01 7.95
C GLN A 90 14.37 -5.22 7.52
N SER A 91 14.79 -6.45 7.22
CA SER A 91 16.20 -6.71 6.84
C SER A 91 16.60 -5.99 5.55
N LEU A 92 15.70 -5.96 4.57
CA LEU A 92 15.90 -5.24 3.31
C LEU A 92 15.86 -3.72 3.54
N PHE A 93 14.95 -3.27 4.40
CA PHE A 93 14.83 -1.88 4.80
C PHE A 93 16.13 -1.37 5.44
N ASP A 94 16.65 -2.09 6.43
CA ASP A 94 17.90 -1.74 7.12
C ASP A 94 19.08 -1.70 6.15
N GLY A 95 19.12 -2.64 5.19
CA GLY A 95 20.10 -2.63 4.10
C GLY A 95 20.01 -1.37 3.23
N ALA A 96 18.81 -0.98 2.81
CA ALA A 96 18.59 0.23 2.02
C ALA A 96 18.98 1.50 2.78
N VAL A 97 18.59 1.61 4.05
CA VAL A 97 18.94 2.75 4.91
C VAL A 97 20.45 2.81 5.14
N ARG A 98 21.12 1.67 5.36
CA ARG A 98 22.58 1.65 5.55
C ARG A 98 23.36 2.07 4.31
N LEU A 99 22.87 1.73 3.11
CA LEU A 99 23.57 2.03 1.85
C LEU A 99 23.25 3.41 1.28
N LEU A 100 22.00 3.88 1.41
CA LEU A 100 21.50 5.08 0.75
C LEU A 100 21.12 6.21 1.72
N GLY A 101 21.23 5.96 3.02
CA GLY A 101 20.69 6.83 4.05
C GLY A 101 19.17 6.79 4.13
N LEU A 102 18.63 7.44 5.16
CA LEU A 102 17.19 7.61 5.33
C LEU A 102 16.72 8.83 4.50
N THR A 103 16.48 8.62 3.20
CA THR A 103 16.05 9.67 2.26
C THR A 103 14.73 9.30 1.56
N PRO A 104 13.91 10.27 1.08
CA PRO A 104 12.70 9.95 0.30
C PRO A 104 12.99 9.02 -0.88
N GLN A 105 14.07 9.28 -1.62
CA GLN A 105 14.46 8.48 -2.79
C GLN A 105 14.77 7.04 -2.40
N ALA A 106 15.52 6.83 -1.30
CA ALA A 106 15.85 5.50 -0.80
C ALA A 106 14.58 4.73 -0.41
N MET A 107 13.65 5.38 0.31
CA MET A 107 12.38 4.77 0.74
C MET A 107 11.49 4.39 -0.45
N LEU A 108 11.31 5.31 -1.40
CA LEU A 108 10.48 5.11 -2.59
C LEU A 108 11.07 4.02 -3.49
N LYS A 109 12.39 4.02 -3.70
CA LYS A 109 13.08 2.95 -4.44
C LYS A 109 13.01 1.62 -3.71
N TRP A 110 13.17 1.59 -2.39
CA TRP A 110 13.05 0.36 -1.60
C TRP A 110 11.65 -0.25 -1.70
N SER A 111 10.61 0.58 -1.79
CA SER A 111 9.22 0.12 -1.88
C SER A 111 8.94 -0.74 -3.12
N THR A 112 9.70 -0.59 -4.21
CA THR A 112 9.58 -1.46 -5.39
C THR A 112 9.96 -2.91 -5.08
N TYR A 113 10.90 -3.12 -4.17
CA TYR A 113 11.27 -4.47 -3.72
C TYR A 113 10.30 -4.99 -2.66
N ALA A 114 9.86 -4.14 -1.74
CA ALA A 114 8.85 -4.50 -0.75
C ALA A 114 7.54 -4.96 -1.42
N TRP A 115 7.20 -4.35 -2.56
CA TRP A 115 6.08 -4.76 -3.40
C TRP A 115 6.15 -6.24 -3.80
N GLU A 116 7.30 -6.71 -4.32
CA GLU A 116 7.49 -8.10 -4.73
C GLU A 116 7.46 -9.10 -3.55
N GLN A 117 7.74 -8.62 -2.33
CA GLN A 117 7.62 -9.44 -1.13
C GLN A 117 6.18 -9.52 -0.62
N ALA A 118 5.44 -8.41 -0.72
CA ALA A 118 4.08 -8.26 -0.22
C ALA A 118 3.02 -8.79 -1.18
N PHE A 119 3.27 -8.76 -2.48
CA PHE A 119 2.29 -9.06 -3.52
C PHE A 119 2.83 -10.09 -4.53
N ARG A 120 1.92 -10.87 -5.11
CA ARG A 120 2.19 -11.83 -6.18
C ARG A 120 1.15 -11.66 -7.28
N ASP A 121 1.61 -11.67 -8.54
CA ASP A 121 0.75 -11.51 -9.72
C ASP A 121 -0.14 -10.24 -9.66
N CYS A 122 0.36 -9.17 -9.02
CA CYS A 122 -0.35 -7.88 -8.85
C CYS A 122 0.23 -6.75 -9.69
N GLY A 123 1.00 -7.07 -10.73
CA GLY A 123 1.76 -6.09 -11.50
C GLY A 123 3.09 -5.72 -10.84
N ARG A 124 3.72 -4.68 -11.36
CA ARG A 124 5.08 -4.27 -10.99
C ARG A 124 5.13 -2.80 -10.61
N LEU A 125 5.61 -2.53 -9.40
CA LEU A 125 5.89 -1.17 -8.94
C LEU A 125 7.30 -0.75 -9.38
N THR A 126 7.41 0.41 -10.02
CA THR A 126 8.67 0.98 -10.50
C THR A 126 8.85 2.41 -10.03
N TYR A 127 10.12 2.80 -9.87
CA TYR A 127 10.55 4.12 -9.46
C TYR A 127 11.19 4.84 -10.65
N ARG A 128 10.67 6.01 -11.01
CA ARG A 128 11.23 6.86 -12.08
C ARG A 128 11.58 8.25 -11.53
N PRO A 129 12.87 8.59 -11.39
CA PRO A 129 13.24 9.94 -10.96
C PRO A 129 12.94 10.94 -12.08
N ILE A 130 12.31 12.06 -11.73
CA ILE A 130 12.20 13.21 -12.60
C ILE A 130 13.38 14.12 -12.25
N ARG A 131 14.29 14.33 -13.20
CA ARG A 131 15.44 15.21 -12.98
C ARG A 131 14.95 16.67 -13.01
N ASP A 132 14.68 17.22 -11.83
CA ASP A 132 14.51 18.65 -11.61
C ASP A 132 15.39 19.13 -10.44
N THR A 133 15.42 20.45 -10.25
CA THR A 133 16.42 21.27 -9.53
C THR A 133 16.99 20.71 -8.22
N PRO A 134 18.23 21.10 -7.82
CA PRO A 134 18.94 20.56 -6.65
C PRO A 134 18.19 20.66 -5.31
N SER A 135 17.18 21.53 -5.22
CA SER A 135 16.46 21.86 -3.99
C SER A 135 15.10 21.18 -3.83
N HIS A 136 14.58 20.47 -4.85
CA HIS A 136 13.30 19.78 -4.77
C HIS A 136 13.39 18.41 -5.43
N GLY A 137 12.95 17.37 -4.71
CA GLY A 137 12.91 16.03 -5.27
C GLY A 137 11.57 15.73 -5.88
N ARG A 138 11.56 15.14 -7.07
CA ARG A 138 10.34 14.65 -7.72
C ARG A 138 10.57 13.29 -8.37
N VAL A 139 9.62 12.38 -8.20
CA VAL A 139 9.65 11.05 -8.79
C VAL A 139 8.24 10.62 -9.19
N GLU A 140 8.16 9.69 -10.12
CA GLU A 140 6.94 8.95 -10.41
C GLU A 140 7.08 7.52 -9.88
N MET A 141 6.11 7.11 -9.09
CA MET A 141 5.90 5.72 -8.73
C MET A 141 4.85 5.14 -9.67
N ILE A 142 5.23 4.13 -10.44
CA ILE A 142 4.40 3.58 -11.52
C ILE A 142 4.11 2.12 -11.19
N LEU A 143 2.83 1.79 -11.05
CA LEU A 143 2.36 0.42 -10.96
C LEU A 143 1.78 0.02 -12.32
N ASP A 144 2.48 -0.88 -13.02
CA ASP A 144 2.09 -1.41 -14.33
C ASP A 144 1.56 -2.85 -14.21
N ASP A 145 0.75 -3.27 -15.18
CA ASP A 145 0.21 -4.63 -15.35
C ASP A 145 -0.56 -5.17 -14.14
N PHE A 146 -1.19 -4.28 -13.37
CA PHE A 146 -1.94 -4.69 -12.20
C PHE A 146 -3.34 -5.23 -12.57
N PRO A 147 -3.88 -6.20 -11.83
CA PRO A 147 -5.16 -6.83 -12.15
C PRO A 147 -6.33 -5.84 -12.15
N PRO A 148 -7.30 -5.97 -13.08
CA PRO A 148 -8.42 -5.03 -13.15
C PRO A 148 -9.26 -4.90 -11.88
N LEU A 149 -9.25 -5.93 -11.02
CA LEU A 149 -9.95 -5.88 -9.73
C LEU A 149 -9.42 -4.76 -8.81
N LEU A 150 -8.15 -4.36 -8.93
CA LEU A 150 -7.57 -3.27 -8.14
C LEU A 150 -8.00 -1.88 -8.65
N HIS A 151 -8.65 -1.80 -9.81
CA HIS A 151 -9.31 -0.56 -10.26
C HIS A 151 -10.55 -0.23 -9.44
N ARG A 152 -11.16 -1.23 -8.80
CA ARG A 152 -12.47 -1.11 -8.17
C ARG A 152 -12.44 -0.04 -7.08
N GLY A 153 -13.22 1.01 -7.26
CA GLY A 153 -13.41 2.08 -6.26
C GLY A 153 -12.20 2.97 -6.00
N GLY A 154 -11.06 2.78 -6.68
CA GLY A 154 -9.82 3.55 -6.47
C GLY A 154 -9.13 3.28 -5.11
N THR A 155 -9.68 2.40 -4.29
CA THR A 155 -9.26 2.17 -2.89
C THR A 155 -7.80 1.72 -2.81
N PHE A 156 -7.37 0.87 -3.73
CA PHE A 156 -5.99 0.40 -3.80
C PHE A 156 -5.00 1.53 -4.13
N ALA A 157 -5.34 2.40 -5.09
CA ALA A 157 -4.51 3.52 -5.49
C ALA A 157 -4.32 4.51 -4.33
N GLU A 158 -5.40 4.76 -3.58
CA GLU A 158 -5.40 5.61 -2.39
C GLU A 158 -4.54 5.03 -1.25
N ALA A 159 -4.62 3.73 -1.00
CA ALA A 159 -3.77 3.04 -0.01
C ALA A 159 -2.28 3.13 -0.38
N LEU A 160 -1.96 2.98 -1.67
CA LEU A 160 -0.60 3.10 -2.18
C LEU A 160 -0.07 4.53 -2.05
N ALA A 161 -0.89 5.54 -2.40
CA ALA A 161 -0.51 6.94 -2.24
C ALA A 161 -0.26 7.30 -0.77
N ALA A 162 -1.13 6.85 0.14
CA ALA A 162 -0.96 7.04 1.58
C ALA A 162 0.34 6.42 2.13
N THR A 163 0.78 5.29 1.55
CA THR A 163 2.06 4.66 1.88
C THR A 163 3.25 5.53 1.44
N PHE A 164 3.17 6.17 0.27
CA PHE A 164 4.22 7.09 -0.18
C PHE A 164 4.25 8.39 0.64
N GLU A 165 3.09 8.90 1.06
CA GLU A 165 3.00 10.04 1.99
C GLU A 165 3.67 9.73 3.32
N MET A 166 3.49 8.51 3.83
CA MET A 166 4.17 8.04 5.03
C MET A 166 5.69 8.12 4.89
N PHE A 167 6.26 7.70 3.76
CA PHE A 167 7.71 7.75 3.57
C PHE A 167 8.26 9.18 3.68
N LEU A 168 7.56 10.17 3.13
CA LEU A 168 7.95 11.57 3.24
C LEU A 168 7.92 12.04 4.70
N ARG A 169 6.86 11.69 5.42
CA ARG A 169 6.74 12.02 6.86
C ARG A 169 7.84 11.36 7.68
N ARG A 170 8.13 10.08 7.44
CA ARG A 170 9.15 9.31 8.19
C ARG A 170 10.55 9.90 8.08
N VAL A 171 10.86 10.56 6.96
CA VAL A 171 12.15 11.25 6.74
C VAL A 171 12.07 12.75 7.00
N SER A 172 11.01 13.21 7.68
CA SER A 172 10.77 14.61 8.05
C SER A 172 10.79 15.57 6.86
N LYS A 173 10.31 15.12 5.71
CA LYS A 173 10.25 15.90 4.47
C LYS A 173 8.84 16.37 4.20
N LYS A 174 8.70 17.67 3.92
CA LYS A 174 7.44 18.25 3.47
C LYS A 174 7.28 17.93 1.98
N GLY A 175 6.17 17.30 1.63
CA GLY A 175 5.90 16.93 0.25
C GLY A 175 4.48 16.45 0.06
N ARG A 176 4.18 15.98 -1.14
CA ARG A 176 2.83 15.55 -1.53
C ARG A 176 2.88 14.37 -2.49
N VAL A 177 1.77 13.64 -2.52
CA VAL A 177 1.54 12.52 -3.42
C VAL A 177 0.25 12.76 -4.20
N GLU A 178 0.39 12.88 -5.51
CA GLU A 178 -0.73 13.13 -6.42
C GLU A 178 -0.96 11.89 -7.28
N LEU A 179 -2.19 11.38 -7.26
CA LEU A 179 -2.62 10.31 -8.16
C LEU A 179 -2.96 10.92 -9.51
N ARG A 180 -2.31 10.46 -10.58
CA ARG A 180 -2.72 10.86 -11.93
C ARG A 180 -4.06 10.21 -12.28
N PRO A 181 -4.94 10.92 -13.01
CA PRO A 181 -6.12 10.31 -13.59
C PRO A 181 -5.70 9.09 -14.41
N MET A 182 -6.28 7.95 -14.06
CA MET A 182 -5.99 6.70 -14.75
C MET A 182 -6.51 6.77 -16.18
N GLN A 183 -5.68 6.39 -17.15
CA GLN A 183 -6.13 6.36 -18.53
C GLN A 183 -7.04 5.15 -18.76
N PRO A 184 -8.19 5.33 -19.44
CA PRO A 184 -9.07 4.23 -19.80
C PRO A 184 -8.28 3.13 -20.52
N HIS A 185 -8.55 1.86 -20.17
CA HIS A 185 -7.93 0.68 -20.80
C HIS A 185 -6.43 0.49 -20.55
N THR A 186 -5.83 1.26 -19.64
CA THR A 186 -4.46 1.00 -19.16
C THR A 186 -4.52 0.40 -17.76
N ASN A 187 -3.86 -0.74 -17.53
CA ASN A 187 -3.61 -1.27 -16.20
C ASN A 187 -2.38 -0.58 -15.58
N ARG A 188 -2.41 0.76 -15.59
CA ARG A 188 -1.29 1.60 -15.21
C ARG A 188 -1.74 2.70 -14.26
N LEU A 189 -1.11 2.71 -13.09
CA LEU A 189 -1.31 3.71 -12.06
C LEU A 189 -0.01 4.51 -11.92
N VAL A 190 -0.12 5.83 -11.87
CA VAL A 190 1.03 6.73 -11.68
C VAL A 190 0.75 7.63 -10.48
N CYS A 191 1.65 7.58 -9.50
CA CYS A 191 1.68 8.51 -8.38
C CYS A 191 2.87 9.47 -8.56
N ASP A 192 2.59 10.76 -8.70
CA ASP A 192 3.61 11.81 -8.62
C ASP A 192 3.94 12.05 -7.15
N VAL A 193 5.21 11.89 -6.77
CA VAL A 193 5.69 12.16 -5.42
C VAL A 193 6.70 13.30 -5.48
N SER A 194 6.49 14.36 -4.70
CA SER A 194 7.39 15.52 -4.66
C SER A 194 7.64 16.01 -3.23
N TRP A 195 8.81 16.59 -2.97
CA TRP A 195 9.19 17.15 -1.67
C TRP A 195 10.24 18.25 -1.78
N ASP A 196 10.35 19.03 -0.70
CA ASP A 196 11.39 20.06 -0.46
C ASP A 196 12.57 19.48 0.34
#